data_AF-A0A538F753-F1
#
_entry.id   AF-A0A538F753-F1
#
_cell.length_a   1.000
_cell.length_b   1.000
_cell.length_c   1.000
_cell.angle_alpha   90.00
_cell.angle_beta   90.00
_cell.angle_gamma   90.00
#
_symmetry.space_group_name_H-M   'P 1'
#
loop_
_entity.id
_entity.type
_entity.pdbx_description
1 polymer ?
#
loop_
_entity_poly.entity_id
_entity_poly.type
_entity_poly.pdbx_seq_one_letter_code
_entity_poly.pdbx_strand_id
1 'polypeptide(L)' 'MSYGKGGTGRWVTIYANSGHTFLIVAGLRFDTGWRDSWGASHGDAPGSGPRWGKPRPTDGYVARHPKGL' A
#
# COMPACT_ATOMS: atom_id res chain seq x y z
N MET A 1 14.22 14.51 6.55
CA MET A 1 14.19 13.23 7.30
C MET A 1 13.35 12.24 6.50
N SER A 2 13.75 10.97 6.41
CA SER A 2 12.99 9.93 5.69
C SER A 2 12.52 8.85 6.66
N TYR A 3 11.32 8.32 6.44
CA TYR A 3 10.84 7.16 7.20
C TYR A 3 11.63 5.89 6.85
N GLY A 4 12.00 5.12 7.87
CA GLY A 4 12.51 3.75 7.72
C GLY A 4 13.84 3.62 6.96
N LYS A 5 14.09 2.42 6.42
CA LYS A 5 15.18 2.10 5.48
C LYS A 5 14.69 2.15 4.04
N GLY A 6 15.61 2.40 3.11
CA GLY A 6 15.35 2.38 1.67
C GLY A 6 15.06 0.97 1.15
N GLY A 7 14.19 0.87 0.16
CA GLY A 7 13.89 -0.38 -0.54
C GLY A 7 12.81 -1.22 0.15
N THR A 8 12.52 -2.36 -0.46
CA THR A 8 11.54 -3.33 0.02
C THR A 8 12.02 -4.02 1.30
N GLY A 9 11.13 -4.17 2.28
CA GLY A 9 11.38 -4.96 3.49
C GLY A 9 11.03 -6.42 3.30
N ARG A 10 11.44 -7.28 4.24
CA ARG A 10 11.21 -8.73 4.16
C ARG A 10 9.73 -9.06 4.38
N TRP A 11 9.14 -8.47 5.41
CA TRP A 11 7.73 -8.68 5.73
C TRP A 11 6.86 -7.48 5.39
N VAL A 12 7.36 -6.27 5.61
CA VAL A 12 6.61 -5.03 5.46
C VAL A 12 7.32 -4.12 4.48
N THR A 13 6.59 -3.66 3.46
CA THR A 13 7.04 -2.56 2.61
C THR A 13 5.95 -1.50 2.52
N ILE A 14 6.30 -0.25 2.80
CA ILE A 14 5.49 0.93 2.57
C ILE A 14 5.91 1.54 1.24
N TYR A 15 4.94 1.83 0.39
CA TYR A 15 5.11 2.50 -0.88
C TYR A 15 4.45 3.87 -0.80
N ALA A 16 5.22 4.93 -1.00
CA ALA A 16 4.75 6.30 -0.85
C ALA A 16 5.25 7.20 -1.98
N ASN A 17 4.41 8.15 -2.38
CA ASN A 17 4.78 9.31 -3.17
C ASN A 17 4.08 10.56 -2.62
N SER A 18 4.09 11.68 -3.35
CA SER A 18 3.49 12.94 -2.88
C SER A 18 1.97 12.92 -2.75
N GLY A 19 1.27 11.97 -3.38
CA GLY A 19 -0.19 11.94 -3.45
C GLY A 19 -0.86 10.76 -2.75
N HIS A 20 -0.14 9.64 -2.56
CA HIS A 20 -0.74 8.43 -2.00
C HIS A 20 0.28 7.55 -1.25
N THR A 21 -0.23 6.69 -0.38
CA THR A 21 0.55 5.67 0.31
C THR A 21 -0.25 4.40 0.47
N PHE A 22 0.42 3.26 0.29
CA PHE A 22 -0.10 1.94 0.61
C PHE A 22 1.01 1.07 1.20
N LEU A 23 0.66 -0.08 1.74
CA LEU A 23 1.64 -1.01 2.31
C LEU A 23 1.38 -2.44 1.85
N ILE A 24 2.45 -3.23 1.79
CA ILE A 24 2.44 -4.67 1.55
C ILE A 24 2.95 -5.36 2.81
N VAL A 25 2.16 -6.28 3.39
CA VAL A 25 2.56 -7.15 4.50
C VAL A 25 2.48 -8.60 4.04
N ALA A 26 3.60 -9.32 4.11
CA ALA A 26 3.68 -10.73 3.69
C ALA A 26 3.10 -10.98 2.28
N GLY A 27 3.29 -10.02 1.37
CA GLY A 27 2.75 -10.09 0.01
C GLY A 27 1.30 -9.64 -0.16
N LEU A 28 0.61 -9.17 0.88
CA LEU A 28 -0.76 -8.64 0.79
C LEU A 28 -0.78 -7.12 0.86
N ARG A 29 -1.48 -6.47 -0.08
CA ARG A 29 -1.60 -5.01 -0.18
C ARG A 29 -2.77 -4.49 0.65
N PHE A 30 -2.53 -3.43 1.40
CA PHE A 30 -3.54 -2.64 2.09
C PHE A 30 -3.52 -1.21 1.55
N ASP A 31 -4.65 -0.76 1.00
CA ASP A 31 -4.72 0.44 0.15
C ASP A 31 -6.14 1.02 0.14
N THR A 32 -6.26 2.32 0.41
CA THR A 32 -7.51 3.10 0.41
C THR A 32 -7.86 3.69 -0.96
N GLY A 33 -6.87 4.16 -1.73
CA GLY A 33 -7.12 4.88 -2.98
C GLY A 33 -7.71 3.99 -4.08
N TRP A 34 -7.36 2.71 -4.07
CA TRP A 34 -7.76 1.79 -5.14
C TRP A 34 -9.13 1.12 -4.93
N ARG A 35 -9.61 0.98 -3.69
CA ARG A 35 -10.91 0.35 -3.41
C ARG A 35 -12.05 1.35 -3.27
N ASP A 36 -11.73 2.60 -2.93
CA ASP A 36 -12.70 3.68 -2.78
C ASP A 36 -12.86 4.50 -4.07
N SER A 37 -12.23 4.08 -5.17
CA SER A 37 -12.43 4.68 -6.50
C SER A 37 -13.89 4.51 -6.95
N TRP A 38 -14.58 5.64 -7.11
CA TRP A 38 -16.00 5.75 -7.45
C TRP A 38 -16.31 4.92 -8.72
N GLY A 39 -17.09 3.84 -8.55
CA GLY A 39 -17.51 2.95 -9.65
C GLY A 39 -16.75 1.63 -9.81
N ALA A 40 -15.74 1.33 -8.98
CA ALA A 40 -15.04 0.04 -9.05
C ALA A 40 -15.74 -1.03 -8.18
N SER A 41 -16.38 -2.02 -8.82
CA SER A 41 -16.91 -3.23 -8.18
C SER A 41 -15.78 -4.13 -7.66
N HIS A 42 -15.12 -3.75 -6.56
CA HIS A 42 -14.36 -4.68 -5.70
C HIS A 42 -14.36 -4.18 -4.25
N GLY A 43 -15.53 -4.32 -3.61
CA GLY A 43 -15.71 -4.03 -2.19
C GLY A 43 -17.14 -3.66 -1.76
N ASP A 44 -18.14 -3.81 -2.63
CA ASP A 44 -19.61 -3.69 -2.47
C ASP A 44 -20.21 -2.47 -1.74
N ALA A 45 -19.44 -1.62 -1.06
CA ALA A 45 -19.91 -0.34 -0.54
C ALA A 45 -18.75 0.62 -0.25
N PRO A 46 -18.85 1.90 -0.68
CA PRO A 46 -18.10 3.00 -0.08
C PRO A 46 -18.25 2.95 1.46
N GLY A 47 -17.14 3.02 2.19
CA GLY A 47 -17.17 3.09 3.67
C GLY A 47 -16.80 1.80 4.43
N SER A 48 -16.49 0.69 3.76
CA SER A 48 -15.98 -0.52 4.44
C SER A 48 -14.48 -0.47 4.80
N GLY A 49 -13.80 0.62 4.43
CA GLY A 49 -12.39 0.84 4.70
C GLY A 49 -11.44 0.00 3.81
N PRO A 50 -10.13 0.25 3.93
CA PRO A 50 -9.11 -0.48 3.18
C PRO A 50 -9.18 -1.99 3.48
N ARG A 51 -9.17 -2.81 2.42
CA ARG A 51 -9.16 -4.28 2.52
C ARG A 51 -7.87 -4.87 1.94
N TRP A 52 -7.39 -5.95 2.53
CA TRP A 52 -6.27 -6.73 2.03
C TRP A 52 -6.54 -7.27 0.62
N GLY A 53 -5.57 -7.10 -0.28
CA GLY A 53 -5.64 -7.57 -1.67
C GLY A 53 -4.31 -8.12 -2.18
N LYS A 54 -4.32 -8.60 -3.42
CA LYS A 54 -3.11 -9.05 -4.12
C LYS A 54 -2.15 -7.88 -4.38
N PRO A 55 -0.83 -8.14 -4.53
CA PRO A 55 0.11 -7.16 -5.04
C PRO A 55 -0.34 -6.57 -6.38
N ARG A 56 0.08 -5.32 -6.63
CA ARG A 56 -0.16 -4.60 -7.87
C ARG A 56 1.09 -3.79 -8.24
N PRO A 57 1.21 -3.29 -9.48
CA PRO A 57 2.31 -2.41 -9.87
C PRO A 57 2.54 -1.27 -8.88
N THR A 58 3.81 -0.94 -8.68
CA THR A 58 4.27 0.03 -7.67
C THR A 58 5.04 1.18 -8.29
N ASP A 59 4.97 1.31 -9.61
CA ASP A 59 5.64 2.34 -10.39
C ASP A 59 5.22 3.73 -9.92
N GLY A 60 6.20 4.62 -9.79
CA GLY A 60 5.98 5.97 -9.26
C GLY A 60 5.88 6.06 -7.73
N TYR A 61 6.12 4.97 -6.99
CA TYR A 61 6.21 4.98 -5.53
C TYR A 61 7.62 4.65 -5.04
N VAL A 62 8.02 5.30 -3.95
CA VAL A 62 9.27 5.00 -3.24
C VAL A 62 9.01 3.91 -2.21
N ALA A 63 9.73 2.81 -2.32
CA ALA A 63 9.69 1.71 -1.35
C ALA A 63 10.53 2.04 -0.09
N ARG A 64 9.92 1.83 1.08
CA ARG A 64 10.55 1.95 2.40
C ARG A 64 10.09 0.82 3.31
N HIS A 65 10.89 0.48 4.32
CA HIS A 65 10.49 -0.51 5.34
C HIS A 65 10.91 -0.10 6.75
N PRO A 66 10.17 -0.53 7.80
CA PRO A 66 10.58 -0.35 9.19
C PRO A 66 11.92 -1.06 9.48
N LYS A 67 12.78 -0.45 10.29
CA LYS A 67 14.04 -1.08 10.68
C LYS A 67 13.77 -2.27 11.60
N GLY A 68 14.33 -3.45 11.27
CA GLY A 68 14.23 -4.64 12.12
C GLY A 68 13.03 -5.55 11.85
N LEU A 69 12.26 -5.28 10.80
CA LEU A 69 11.15 -6.10 10.29
C LEU A 69 11.44 -6.62 8.87
#